data_AF-A0AAW1V134-F1
#
_entry.id   AF-A0AAW1V134-F1
#
_cell.length_a   1.000
_cell.length_b   1.000
_cell.length_c   1.000
_cell.angle_alpha   90.00
_cell.angle_beta   90.00
_cell.angle_gamma   90.00
#
_symmetry.space_group_name_H-M   'P 1'
#
loop_
_entity.id
_entity.type
_entity.pdbx_description
1 polymer ?
#
loop_
_entity_poly.entity_id
_entity_poly.type
_entity_poly.pdbx_seq_one_letter_code
_entity_poly.pdbx_strand_id
1 'polypeptide(L)'
;MYGNCLQKFFKYNNVEVLQYLARAYYRSGKLKEAKMVLLKAKRVAPQDPVLLYNIAFVLQKLATVILKDEKSTLQIVLQAVHELRLSMKYFTYLTDSENKVKVVDVNMAIDREARQCKDLDLSLTYVL
;
A
#
# COMPACT_ATOMS: atom_id res chain seq x y z
N MET A 1 16.35 2.69 -14.45
CA MET A 1 16.60 4.15 -14.52
C MET A 1 16.50 4.83 -13.16
N TYR A 2 15.36 4.81 -12.46
CA TYR A 2 15.21 5.54 -11.17
C TYR A 2 16.17 5.12 -10.04
N GLY A 3 16.53 3.84 -9.91
CA GLY A 3 17.51 3.38 -8.90
C GLY A 3 18.91 3.98 -9.09
N ASN A 4 19.34 4.14 -10.35
CA ASN A 4 20.63 4.74 -10.67
C ASN A 4 20.61 6.26 -10.45
N CYS A 5 19.45 6.90 -10.66
CA CYS A 5 19.29 8.33 -10.37
C CYS A 5 19.38 8.64 -8.87
N LEU A 6 18.83 7.76 -8.02
CA LEU A 6 18.92 7.89 -6.56
C LEU A 6 20.35 7.84 -6.04
N GLN A 7 21.18 6.93 -6.56
CA GLN A 7 22.59 6.84 -6.17
C GLN A 7 23.46 7.97 -6.71
N LYS A 8 23.12 8.52 -7.88
CA LYS A 8 24.03 9.40 -8.63
C LYS A 8 23.71 10.90 -8.48
N PHE A 9 22.46 11.27 -8.18
CA PHE A 9 22.02 12.68 -8.18
C PHE A 9 21.43 13.17 -6.86
N PHE A 10 21.05 12.29 -5.94
CA PHE A 10 20.40 12.70 -4.70
C PHE A 10 21.21 12.29 -3.47
N LYS A 11 21.67 13.28 -2.69
CA LYS A 11 22.33 13.06 -1.39
C LYS A 11 21.36 12.54 -0.31
N TYR A 12 20.05 12.73 -0.53
CA TYR A 12 18.95 12.30 0.35
C TYR A 12 17.82 11.66 -0.48
N ASN A 13 17.08 10.75 0.13
CA ASN A 13 15.94 10.08 -0.50
C ASN A 13 14.84 11.07 -0.91
N ASN A 14 14.72 11.39 -2.20
CA ASN A 14 13.63 12.23 -2.71
C ASN A 14 12.31 11.42 -2.77
N VAL A 15 11.26 11.93 -2.11
CA VAL A 15 9.95 11.29 -2.01
C VAL A 15 9.32 11.08 -3.38
N GLU A 16 9.38 12.06 -4.28
CA GLU A 16 8.77 11.97 -5.62
C GLU A 16 9.40 10.85 -6.45
N VAL A 17 10.73 10.77 -6.45
CA VAL A 17 11.48 9.74 -7.18
C VAL A 17 11.16 8.34 -6.64
N LEU A 18 11.03 8.21 -5.32
CA LEU A 18 10.63 6.95 -4.70
C LEU A 18 9.18 6.58 -5.03
N GLN A 19 8.26 7.54 -5.08
CA GLN A 19 6.88 7.29 -5.52
C GLN A 19 6.83 6.81 -6.97
N TYR A 20 7.58 7.43 -7.89
CA TYR A 20 7.66 6.97 -9.29
C TYR A 20 8.29 5.58 -9.41
N LEU A 21 9.35 5.31 -8.63
CA LEU A 21 9.96 3.98 -8.60
C LEU A 21 9.00 2.91 -8.08
N ALA A 22 8.24 3.20 -7.01
CA ALA A 22 7.22 2.29 -6.49
C ALA A 22 6.12 2.04 -7.52
N ARG A 23 5.66 3.07 -8.24
CA ARG A 23 4.68 2.93 -9.31
C ARG A 23 5.19 2.07 -10.46
N ALA A 24 6.46 2.20 -10.82
CA ALA A 24 7.10 1.34 -11.83
C ALA A 24 7.15 -0.12 -11.36
N TYR A 25 7.54 -0.37 -10.11
CA TYR A 25 7.53 -1.71 -9.53
C TYR A 25 6.12 -2.32 -9.50
N TYR A 26 5.12 -1.54 -9.09
CA TYR A 26 3.71 -1.95 -9.11
C TYR A 26 3.27 -2.37 -10.51
N ARG A 27 3.53 -1.55 -11.54
CA ARG A 27 3.20 -1.88 -12.93
C ARG A 27 3.94 -3.11 -13.45
N SER A 28 5.13 -3.39 -12.94
CA SER A 28 5.89 -4.60 -13.28
C SER A 28 5.46 -5.87 -12.51
N GLY A 29 4.43 -5.80 -11.66
CA GLY A 29 3.96 -6.93 -10.83
C GLY A 29 4.82 -7.20 -9.59
N LYS A 30 5.88 -6.40 -9.36
CA LYS A 30 6.83 -6.52 -8.26
C LYS A 30 6.30 -5.84 -6.99
N LEU A 31 5.23 -6.41 -6.41
CA LEU A 31 4.50 -5.82 -5.28
C LEU A 31 5.33 -5.73 -4.00
N LYS A 32 6.20 -6.70 -3.74
CA LYS A 32 7.08 -6.71 -2.54
C LYS A 32 8.11 -5.58 -2.62
N GLU A 33 8.69 -5.36 -3.78
CA GLU A 33 9.64 -4.29 -4.04
C GLU A 33 8.97 -2.92 -3.99
N ALA A 34 7.76 -2.80 -4.56
CA ALA A 34 6.95 -1.58 -4.46
C ALA A 34 6.70 -1.19 -2.99
N LYS A 35 6.30 -2.16 -2.15
CA LYS A 35 6.12 -1.96 -0.70
C LYS A 35 7.41 -1.46 -0.04
N MET A 36 8.54 -2.10 -0.32
CA MET A 36 9.83 -1.71 0.28
C MET A 36 10.24 -0.27 -0.09
N VAL A 37 9.99 0.15 -1.33
CA VAL A 37 10.28 1.51 -1.78
C VAL A 37 9.35 2.53 -1.12
N LEU A 38 8.07 2.23 -1.00
CA LEU A 38 7.11 3.12 -0.33
C LEU A 38 7.41 3.27 1.16
N LEU A 39 7.83 2.19 1.85
CA LEU A 39 8.27 2.26 3.25
C LEU A 39 9.53 3.12 3.42
N LYS A 40 10.45 3.11 2.44
CA LYS A 40 11.59 4.04 2.43
C LYS A 40 11.14 5.48 2.28
N ALA A 41 10.19 5.76 1.38
CA ALA A 41 9.61 7.10 1.24
C ALA A 41 8.90 7.55 2.52
N LYS A 42 8.27 6.63 3.26
CA LYS A 42 7.53 6.96 4.49
C LYS A 42 8.45 7.45 5.60
N ARG A 43 9.69 6.96 5.64
CA ARG A 43 10.71 7.46 6.57
C ARG A 43 11.10 8.91 6.31
N VAL A 44 10.94 9.39 5.07
CA VAL A 44 11.25 10.76 4.67
C VAL A 44 10.05 11.68 4.89
N ALA A 45 8.84 11.23 4.52
CA ALA A 45 7.59 11.97 4.68
C ALA A 45 6.50 11.09 5.30
N PRO A 46 6.45 10.97 6.64
CA PRO A 46 5.53 10.05 7.32
C PRO A 46 4.06 10.50 7.30
N GLN A 47 3.82 11.80 7.14
CA GLN A 47 2.51 12.44 7.17
C GLN A 47 1.94 12.74 5.77
N ASP A 48 2.60 12.28 4.70
CA ASP A 48 2.10 12.49 3.34
C ASP A 48 0.90 11.56 3.05
N PRO A 49 -0.33 12.11 2.85
CA PRO A 49 -1.52 11.29 2.64
C PRO A 49 -1.46 10.48 1.34
N VAL A 50 -0.79 11.00 0.30
CA VAL A 50 -0.64 10.29 -0.99
C VAL A 50 0.22 9.04 -0.80
N LEU A 51 1.27 9.16 0.00
CA LEU A 51 2.16 8.05 0.29
C LEU A 51 1.46 6.99 1.16
N LEU A 52 0.69 7.43 2.15
CA LEU A 52 -0.07 6.54 3.01
C LEU A 52 -1.11 5.75 2.22
N TYR A 53 -1.82 6.41 1.29
CA TYR A 53 -2.75 5.79 0.36
C TYR A 53 -2.05 4.73 -0.51
N ASN A 54 -0.92 5.09 -1.12
CA ASN A 54 -0.15 4.17 -1.96
C ASN A 54 0.35 2.94 -1.20
N ILE A 55 0.75 3.10 0.07
CA ILE A 55 1.14 1.98 0.93
C ILE A 55 -0.06 1.07 1.19
N ALA A 56 -1.19 1.64 1.62
CA ALA A 56 -2.41 0.88 1.88
C ALA A 56 -2.83 0.08 0.63
N PHE A 57 -2.90 0.73 -0.52
CA PHE A 57 -3.27 0.09 -1.77
C PHE A 57 -2.34 -1.07 -2.18
N VAL A 58 -1.02 -0.90 -2.02
CA VAL A 58 -0.06 -1.99 -2.29
C VAL A 58 -0.21 -3.14 -1.30
N LEU A 59 -0.43 -2.87 -0.01
CA LEU A 59 -0.65 -3.90 1.02
C LEU A 59 -1.92 -4.70 0.73
N GLN A 60 -3.03 -4.03 0.43
CA GLN A 60 -4.28 -4.67 0.04
C GLN A 60 -4.11 -5.56 -1.19
N LYS A 61 -3.44 -5.07 -2.24
CA LYS A 61 -3.20 -5.85 -3.45
C LYS A 61 -2.34 -7.08 -3.19
N LEU A 62 -1.28 -6.92 -2.39
CA LEU A 62 -0.38 -8.01 -2.01
C LEU A 62 -1.14 -9.08 -1.20
N ALA A 63 -1.91 -8.65 -0.19
CA ALA A 63 -2.75 -9.55 0.60
C ALA A 63 -3.78 -10.27 -0.29
N THR A 64 -4.46 -9.58 -1.20
CA THR A 64 -5.42 -10.20 -2.12
C THR A 64 -4.78 -11.26 -3.01
N VAL A 65 -3.55 -11.04 -3.48
CA VAL A 65 -2.81 -12.03 -4.28
C VAL A 65 -2.47 -13.26 -3.44
N ILE A 66 -1.99 -13.08 -2.21
CA ILE A 66 -1.65 -14.19 -1.31
C ILE A 66 -2.90 -15.00 -0.94
N LEU A 67 -3.99 -14.32 -0.58
CA LEU A 67 -5.22 -14.97 -0.11
C LEU A 67 -5.94 -15.75 -1.22
N LYS A 68 -5.72 -15.38 -2.49
CA LYS A 68 -6.22 -16.13 -3.65
C LYS A 68 -5.32 -17.28 -4.08
N ASP A 69 -4.09 -17.35 -3.56
CA ASP A 69 -3.15 -18.41 -3.89
C ASP A 69 -3.31 -19.58 -2.92
N GLU A 70 -3.95 -20.66 -3.38
CA GLU A 70 -4.21 -21.90 -2.64
C GLU A 70 -2.93 -22.60 -2.16
N LYS A 71 -1.76 -22.27 -2.72
CA LYS A 71 -0.46 -22.86 -2.34
C LYS A 71 0.23 -22.14 -1.19
N SER A 72 -0.37 -21.07 -0.67
CA SER A 72 0.23 -20.25 0.38
C SER A 72 0.34 -20.99 1.71
N THR A 73 1.52 -20.91 2.36
CA THR A 73 1.71 -21.45 3.71
C THR A 73 0.94 -20.63 4.75
N LEU A 74 0.45 -21.27 5.82
CA LEU A 74 -0.28 -20.63 6.92
C LEU A 74 0.39 -19.34 7.44
N GLN A 75 1.72 -19.34 7.60
CA GLN A 75 2.46 -18.16 8.05
C GLN A 75 2.31 -16.97 7.10
N ILE A 76 2.35 -17.22 5.79
CA ILE A 76 2.21 -16.20 4.74
C ILE A 76 0.79 -15.66 4.72
N VAL A 77 -0.21 -16.52 4.92
CA VAL A 77 -1.62 -16.14 5.04
C VAL A 77 -1.84 -15.24 6.27
N LEU A 78 -1.34 -15.64 7.46
CA LEU A 78 -1.45 -14.82 8.67
C LEU A 78 -0.78 -13.45 8.50
N GLN A 79 0.39 -13.41 7.86
CA GLN A 79 1.06 -12.16 7.53
C GLN A 79 0.23 -11.30 6.57
N ALA A 80 -0.37 -11.89 5.54
CA ALA A 80 -1.24 -11.19 4.61
C ALA A 80 -2.49 -10.61 5.30
N VAL A 81 -3.09 -11.33 6.24
CA VAL A 81 -4.22 -10.84 7.06
C VAL A 81 -3.78 -9.66 7.92
N HIS A 82 -2.63 -9.74 8.57
CA HIS A 82 -2.09 -8.62 9.34
C HIS A 82 -1.83 -7.38 8.46
N GLU A 83 -1.26 -7.58 7.27
CA GLU A 83 -1.02 -6.51 6.30
C GLU A 83 -2.32 -5.90 5.75
N LEU A 84 -3.35 -6.72 5.54
CA LEU A 84 -4.68 -6.27 5.13
C LEU A 84 -5.33 -5.39 6.23
N ARG A 85 -5.28 -5.83 7.49
CA ARG A 85 -5.80 -5.03 8.63
C ARG A 85 -5.05 -3.71 8.79
N LEU A 86 -3.74 -3.70 8.55
CA LEU A 86 -2.95 -2.46 8.55
C LEU A 86 -3.40 -1.52 7.43
N SER A 87 -3.68 -2.04 6.23
CA SER A 87 -4.23 -1.26 5.12
C SER A 87 -5.56 -0.62 5.49
N MET A 88 -6.47 -1.36 6.14
CA MET A 88 -7.76 -0.82 6.59
C MET A 88 -7.57 0.36 7.54
N LYS A 89 -6.67 0.26 8.52
CA LYS A 89 -6.36 1.36 9.44
C LYS A 89 -5.86 2.61 8.74
N TYR A 90 -5.08 2.45 7.66
CA TYR A 90 -4.61 3.57 6.87
C TYR A 90 -5.73 4.21 6.05
N PHE A 91 -6.63 3.42 5.46
CA PHE A 91 -7.80 3.96 4.78
C PHE A 91 -8.72 4.70 5.75
N THR A 92 -9.03 4.14 6.92
CA THR A 92 -9.86 4.82 7.92
C THR A 92 -9.21 6.13 8.41
N TYR A 93 -7.90 6.12 8.62
CA TYR A 93 -7.17 7.33 9.00
C TYR A 93 -7.24 8.40 7.91
N LEU A 94 -7.11 8.02 6.64
CA LEU A 94 -7.20 8.94 5.51
C LEU A 94 -8.60 9.53 5.33
N THR A 95 -9.65 8.75 5.60
CA THR A 95 -11.05 9.22 5.57
C THR A 95 -11.34 10.18 6.73
N ASP A 96 -10.80 9.91 7.92
CA ASP A 96 -11.04 10.74 9.13
C ASP A 96 -10.20 12.04 9.15
N SER A 97 -9.03 12.04 8.52
CA SER A 97 -8.07 13.16 8.51
C SER A 97 -8.44 14.27 7.51
N GLU A 98 -9.72 14.65 7.44
CA GLU A 98 -10.41 15.46 6.42
C GLU A 98 -9.90 16.92 6.22
N ASN A 99 -8.59 17.16 6.20
CA ASN A 99 -7.98 18.46 5.98
C ASN A 99 -6.81 18.38 4.98
N LYS A 100 -7.16 18.53 3.68
CA LYS A 100 -6.47 19.34 2.62
C LYS A 100 -6.79 18.85 1.19
N VAL A 101 -7.98 19.22 0.71
CA VAL A 101 -8.24 19.93 -0.58
C VAL A 101 -7.87 19.28 -1.94
N LYS A 102 -7.38 18.04 -2.07
CA LYS A 102 -7.13 17.44 -3.42
C LYS A 102 -7.73 16.07 -3.70
N VAL A 103 -8.62 15.58 -2.86
CA VAL A 103 -8.83 14.12 -2.70
C VAL A 103 -10.29 13.71 -2.88
N VAL A 104 -11.16 14.51 -3.51
CA VAL A 104 -12.58 14.13 -3.71
C VAL A 104 -12.71 12.84 -4.56
N ASP A 105 -11.93 12.72 -5.64
CA ASP A 105 -11.91 11.49 -6.46
C ASP A 105 -11.29 10.30 -5.72
N VAL A 106 -10.32 10.55 -4.84
CA VAL A 106 -9.62 9.49 -4.12
C VAL A 106 -10.41 9.06 -2.88
N ASN A 107 -11.25 9.89 -2.27
CA ASN A 107 -12.11 9.51 -1.15
C ASN A 107 -13.09 8.40 -1.57
N MET A 108 -13.74 8.55 -2.73
CA MET A 108 -14.59 7.48 -3.28
C MET A 108 -13.79 6.19 -3.59
N ALA A 109 -12.55 6.33 -4.05
CA ALA A 109 -11.67 5.18 -4.26
C ALA A 109 -11.26 4.53 -2.93
N ILE A 110 -10.92 5.32 -1.91
CA ILE A 110 -10.58 4.86 -0.55
C ILE A 110 -11.75 4.11 0.05
N ASP A 111 -12.97 4.63 -0.05
CA ASP A 111 -14.17 3.98 0.48
C ASP A 111 -14.45 2.65 -0.22
N ARG A 112 -14.28 2.61 -1.55
CA ARG A 112 -14.41 1.36 -2.33
C ARG A 112 -13.38 0.33 -1.89
N GLU A 113 -12.11 0.73 -1.79
CA GLU A 113 -11.02 -0.17 -1.40
C GLU A 113 -11.15 -0.61 0.07
N ALA A 114 -11.61 0.27 0.96
CA ALA A 114 -11.87 -0.06 2.36
C ALA A 114 -13.01 -1.08 2.50
N ARG A 115 -14.10 -0.94 1.73
CA ARG A 115 -15.16 -1.95 1.65
C ARG A 115 -14.62 -3.29 1.15
N GLN A 116 -13.84 -3.27 0.06
CA GLN A 116 -13.22 -4.48 -0.48
C GLN A 116 -12.29 -5.17 0.53
N CYS A 117 -11.54 -4.41 1.34
CA CYS A 117 -10.74 -4.99 2.43
C CYS A 117 -11.62 -5.66 3.49
N LYS A 118 -12.72 -5.00 3.87
CA LYS A 118 -13.67 -5.50 4.87
C LYS A 118 -14.36 -6.79 4.42
N ASP A 119 -14.76 -6.85 3.15
CA ASP A 119 -15.36 -8.04 2.55
C ASP A 119 -14.37 -9.21 2.52
N LEU A 120 -13.09 -8.95 2.20
CA LEU A 120 -12.03 -9.95 2.26
C LEU A 120 -11.82 -10.49 3.69
N ASP A 121 -11.74 -9.62 4.70
CA ASP A 121 -11.55 -10.03 6.09
C ASP A 121 -12.75 -10.85 6.60
N LEU A 122 -13.97 -10.48 6.20
CA LEU A 122 -15.17 -11.24 6.51
C LEU A 122 -15.15 -12.63 5.87
N SER A 123 -14.77 -12.73 4.59
CA SER A 123 -14.65 -14.01 3.88
C SER A 123 -13.66 -14.97 4.55
N LEU A 124 -12.57 -14.45 5.12
CA LEU A 124 -11.59 -15.25 5.85
C LEU A 124 -12.11 -15.76 7.19
N THR A 125 -12.99 -15.00 7.84
CA THR A 125 -13.61 -15.40 9.12
C THR A 125 -14.59 -16.55 8.93
N TYR A 126 -15.16 -16.72 7.74
CA TYR A 126 -16.04 -17.85 7.41
C TYR A 126 -15.31 -19.10 6.91
N VAL A 127 -14.03 -18.97 6.53
CA VAL A 127 -13.22 -20.07 5.95
C VAL A 127 -12.31 -20.74 6.98
N LEU A 128 -12.02 -20.05 8.09
CA LEU A 128 -11.28 -20.58 9.25
C LEU A 128 -12.23 -21.04 10.36
#